data_AF-A0A2D5Z814-F1
#
_entry.id   AF-A0A2D5Z814-F1
#
_cell.length_a   1.000
_cell.length_b   1.000
_cell.length_c   1.000
_cell.angle_alpha   90.00
_cell.angle_beta   90.00
_cell.angle_gamma   90.00
#
_symmetry.space_group_name_H-M   'P 1'
#
loop_
_entity.id
_entity.type
_entity.pdbx_description
1 polymer ?
#
loop_
_entity_poly.entity_id
_entity_poly.type
_entity_poly.pdbx_seq_one_letter_code
_entity_poly.pdbx_strand_id
1 'polypeptide(L)'
;MFLIGVVVAILYSGSAAKDAAFYDPKPVADAAVAVDAAEAEVSAAAAAAKANPGDAAITVLLQKQAHANALRADAEHHAVKGWHITSHVTWPWINLIRDGVIVLMGILSLRLTSRELRRNNDFTWFPIVEVAKLFASIFITIIPAIAILKAGPDGDLSPVVMAVTSDSGQPINTMYFWLTGILSSFLDNAPTYLVFFNTAGGNAATLMGPQENTLLAVSAGAVFMGANTYIGNAPNFMVRSIAEEAGIKMPSFFGYLLKWSLPILIPIFLIVTWLFFM
;
A
#
# COMPACT_ATOMS: atom_id res chain seq x y z
N MET A 1 -15.54 -20.41 8.65
CA MET A 1 -16.29 -19.18 8.28
C MET A 1 -15.37 -18.05 7.82
N PHE A 2 -14.33 -17.69 8.59
CA PHE A 2 -13.43 -16.57 8.23
C PHE A 2 -12.76 -16.69 6.85
N LEU A 3 -12.13 -17.83 6.53
CA LEU A 3 -11.49 -18.08 5.22
C LEU A 3 -12.49 -18.03 4.05
N ILE A 4 -13.70 -18.59 4.22
CA ILE A 4 -14.77 -18.50 3.21
C ILE A 4 -15.20 -17.04 3.01
N GLY A 5 -15.27 -16.29 4.10
CA GLY A 5 -15.55 -14.87 4.11
C GLY A 5 -14.55 -14.01 3.37
N VAL A 6 -13.27 -14.24 3.63
CA VAL A 6 -12.16 -13.56 2.97
C VAL A 6 -12.13 -13.93 1.49
N VAL A 7 -12.33 -15.20 1.15
CA VAL A 7 -12.42 -15.65 -0.24
C VAL A 7 -13.62 -15.02 -0.95
N VAL A 8 -14.80 -14.94 -0.33
CA VAL A 8 -15.96 -14.24 -0.89
C VAL A 8 -15.68 -12.74 -1.04
N ALA A 9 -15.08 -12.10 -0.03
CA ALA A 9 -14.70 -10.69 -0.10
C ALA A 9 -13.70 -10.39 -1.24
N ILE A 10 -12.73 -11.27 -1.46
CA ILE A 10 -11.73 -11.18 -2.54
C ILE A 10 -12.35 -11.46 -3.91
N LEU A 11 -13.23 -12.46 -4.01
CA LEU A 11 -13.93 -12.77 -5.27
C LEU A 11 -14.86 -11.62 -5.70
N TYR A 12 -15.49 -10.94 -4.74
CA TYR A 12 -16.30 -9.75 -5.01
C TYR A 12 -15.47 -8.48 -5.32
N SER A 13 -14.17 -8.42 -5.00
CA SER A 13 -13.35 -7.23 -5.28
C SER A 13 -12.73 -7.17 -6.68
N GLY A 14 -12.71 -8.28 -7.45
CA GLY A 14 -12.02 -8.34 -8.74
C GLY A 14 -12.94 -8.56 -9.96
N SER A 15 -13.76 -9.60 -9.95
CA SER A 15 -14.55 -9.99 -11.14
C SER A 15 -15.98 -9.44 -11.15
N ALA A 16 -16.53 -9.05 -10.00
CA ALA A 16 -17.87 -8.46 -9.87
C ALA A 16 -17.91 -6.94 -10.09
N ALA A 17 -16.75 -6.28 -10.21
CA ALA A 17 -16.65 -4.82 -10.28
C ALA A 17 -17.21 -4.20 -11.57
N LYS A 18 -17.40 -5.00 -12.64
CA LYS A 18 -18.02 -4.59 -13.91
C LYS A 18 -19.44 -5.12 -14.10
N ASP A 19 -20.05 -5.70 -13.06
CA ASP A 19 -21.47 -6.02 -13.07
C ASP A 19 -22.30 -4.73 -13.18
N ALA A 20 -23.37 -4.74 -13.97
CA ALA A 20 -24.21 -3.57 -14.17
C ALA A 20 -24.82 -3.01 -12.87
N ALA A 21 -24.92 -3.81 -11.81
CA ALA A 21 -25.32 -3.37 -10.47
C ALA A 21 -24.29 -2.42 -9.82
N PHE A 22 -23.00 -2.58 -10.13
CA PHE A 22 -21.89 -1.85 -9.50
C PHE A 22 -21.12 -0.96 -10.47
N TYR A 23 -21.41 -1.05 -11.76
CA TYR A 23 -20.69 -0.38 -12.82
C TYR A 23 -21.65 0.28 -13.81
N ASP A 24 -21.33 1.51 -14.20
CA ASP A 24 -21.91 2.18 -15.36
C ASP A 24 -20.83 2.24 -16.45
N PRO A 25 -20.99 1.58 -17.60
CA PRO A 25 -20.00 1.65 -18.66
C PRO A 25 -19.96 3.02 -19.36
N LYS A 26 -20.97 3.88 -19.15
CA LYS A 26 -21.11 5.13 -19.88
C LYS A 26 -19.92 6.09 -19.71
N PRO A 27 -19.38 6.34 -18.50
CA PRO A 27 -18.21 7.21 -18.35
C PRO A 27 -16.97 6.70 -19.11
N VAL A 28 -16.77 5.37 -19.18
CA VAL A 28 -15.71 4.76 -19.98
C VAL A 28 -16.00 4.89 -21.48
N ALA A 29 -17.25 4.70 -21.89
CA ALA A 29 -17.65 4.89 -23.28
C ALA A 29 -17.50 6.36 -23.74
N ASP A 30 -17.87 7.32 -22.90
CA ASP A 30 -17.75 8.75 -23.15
C ASP A 30 -16.27 9.18 -23.22
N ALA A 31 -15.40 8.57 -22.40
CA ALA A 31 -13.96 8.82 -22.42
C ALA A 31 -13.22 8.05 -23.53
N ALA A 32 -13.85 7.08 -24.20
CA ALA A 32 -13.18 6.15 -25.12
C ALA A 32 -12.42 6.87 -26.24
N VAL A 33 -12.99 7.91 -26.84
CA VAL A 33 -12.33 8.68 -27.89
C VAL A 33 -11.04 9.35 -27.40
N ALA A 34 -11.06 9.89 -26.18
CA ALA A 34 -9.89 10.55 -25.59
C ALA A 34 -8.82 9.52 -25.19
N VAL A 35 -9.25 8.37 -24.65
CA VAL A 35 -8.36 7.26 -24.29
C VAL A 35 -7.71 6.67 -25.55
N ASP A 36 -8.49 6.38 -26.60
CA ASP A 36 -7.99 5.84 -27.88
C ASP A 36 -6.99 6.81 -28.54
N ALA A 37 -7.26 8.11 -28.49
CA ALA A 37 -6.34 9.13 -28.98
C ALA A 37 -5.03 9.13 -28.17
N ALA A 38 -5.10 9.04 -26.85
CA ALA A 38 -3.92 8.94 -25.99
C ALA A 38 -3.15 7.62 -26.20
N GLU A 39 -3.83 6.50 -26.42
CA GLU A 39 -3.23 5.20 -26.74
C GLU A 39 -2.55 5.18 -28.12
N ALA A 40 -3.08 5.94 -29.09
CA ALA A 40 -2.41 6.16 -30.36
C ALA A 40 -1.09 6.94 -30.18
N GLU A 41 -1.07 7.97 -29.32
CA GLU A 41 0.15 8.68 -28.95
C GLU A 41 1.16 7.78 -28.23
N VAL A 42 0.69 6.91 -27.34
CA VAL A 42 1.52 5.87 -26.70
C VAL A 42 2.16 4.96 -27.76
N SER A 43 1.36 4.46 -28.70
CA SER A 43 1.83 3.55 -29.75
C SER A 43 2.89 4.22 -30.64
N ALA A 44 2.69 5.49 -30.99
CA ALA A 44 3.66 6.28 -31.74
C ALA A 44 4.95 6.50 -30.95
N ALA A 45 4.84 6.86 -29.67
CA ALA A 45 6.00 7.03 -28.79
C ALA A 45 6.74 5.70 -28.55
N ALA A 46 6.04 4.57 -28.49
CA ALA A 46 6.62 3.25 -28.35
C ALA A 46 7.42 2.85 -29.58
N ALA A 47 6.89 3.12 -30.78
CA ALA A 47 7.62 2.92 -32.03
C ALA A 47 8.89 3.78 -32.08
N ALA A 48 8.82 5.04 -31.65
CA ALA A 48 9.97 5.95 -31.59
C ALA A 48 11.03 5.47 -30.59
N ALA A 49 10.62 5.06 -29.37
CA ALA A 49 11.52 4.52 -28.36
C ALA A 49 12.17 3.20 -28.80
N LYS A 50 11.45 2.36 -29.56
CA LYS A 50 12.00 1.13 -30.14
C LYS A 50 13.02 1.41 -31.25
N ALA A 51 12.76 2.43 -32.07
CA ALA A 51 13.65 2.80 -33.18
C ALA A 51 14.94 3.49 -32.71
N ASN A 52 14.85 4.29 -31.65
CA ASN A 52 15.99 4.95 -31.04
C ASN A 52 15.90 4.87 -29.51
N PRO A 53 16.38 3.76 -28.91
CA PRO A 53 16.28 3.52 -27.49
C PRO A 53 17.27 4.43 -26.74
N GLY A 54 16.77 5.60 -26.34
CA GLY A 54 17.44 6.52 -25.44
C GLY A 54 16.50 7.00 -24.34
N ASP A 55 17.06 7.40 -23.21
CA ASP A 55 16.31 7.80 -22.01
C ASP A 55 15.24 8.86 -22.30
N ALA A 56 15.51 9.78 -23.24
CA ALA A 56 14.55 10.80 -23.65
C ALA A 56 13.33 10.21 -24.37
N ALA A 57 13.53 9.28 -25.30
CA ALA A 57 12.45 8.64 -26.05
C ALA A 57 11.61 7.72 -25.16
N ILE A 58 12.27 7.02 -24.23
CA ILE A 58 11.61 6.24 -23.19
C ILE A 58 10.79 7.16 -22.29
N THR A 59 11.34 8.28 -21.80
CA THR A 59 10.60 9.26 -20.97
C THR A 59 9.34 9.77 -21.66
N VAL A 60 9.42 10.10 -22.96
CA VAL A 60 8.25 10.55 -23.73
C VAL A 60 7.18 9.45 -23.81
N LEU A 61 7.56 8.20 -24.12
CA LEU A 61 6.63 7.06 -24.12
C LEU A 61 5.90 6.95 -22.78
N LEU A 62 6.63 7.08 -21.68
CA LEU A 62 6.10 6.92 -20.33
C LEU A 62 5.16 8.04 -19.93
N GLN A 63 5.47 9.28 -20.32
CA GLN A 63 4.56 10.41 -20.13
C GLN A 63 3.25 10.20 -20.90
N LYS A 64 3.32 9.71 -22.15
CA LYS A 64 2.13 9.38 -22.94
C LYS A 64 1.34 8.23 -22.30
N GLN A 65 2.03 7.20 -21.82
CA GLN A 65 1.40 6.07 -21.12
C GLN A 65 0.70 6.52 -19.83
N ALA A 66 1.36 7.39 -19.06
CA ALA A 66 0.80 7.96 -17.84
C ALA A 66 -0.45 8.79 -18.12
N HIS A 67 -0.44 9.60 -19.18
CA HIS A 67 -1.61 10.37 -19.58
C HIS A 67 -2.79 9.46 -19.99
N ALA A 68 -2.55 8.46 -20.85
CA ALA A 68 -3.57 7.49 -21.23
C ALA A 68 -4.15 6.73 -20.02
N ASN A 69 -3.27 6.29 -19.11
CA ASN A 69 -3.67 5.61 -17.87
C ASN A 69 -4.45 6.52 -16.93
N ALA A 70 -4.10 7.81 -16.84
CA ALA A 70 -4.82 8.78 -16.02
C ALA A 70 -6.26 9.00 -16.53
N LEU A 71 -6.42 9.17 -17.85
CA LEU A 71 -7.73 9.27 -18.49
C LEU A 71 -8.57 8.00 -18.24
N ARG A 72 -7.95 6.83 -18.37
CA ARG A 72 -8.59 5.55 -18.09
C ARG A 72 -8.99 5.40 -16.63
N ALA A 73 -8.11 5.77 -15.70
CA ALA A 73 -8.36 5.68 -14.27
C ALA A 73 -9.49 6.62 -13.83
N ASP A 74 -9.53 7.83 -14.37
CA ASP A 74 -10.61 8.79 -14.14
C ASP A 74 -11.96 8.25 -14.62
N ALA A 75 -11.99 7.76 -15.87
CA ALA A 75 -13.18 7.16 -16.45
C ALA A 75 -13.65 5.91 -15.68
N GLU A 76 -12.73 5.02 -15.29
CA GLU A 76 -13.04 3.84 -14.47
C GLU A 76 -13.52 4.26 -13.07
N HIS A 77 -12.95 5.30 -12.44
CA HIS A 77 -13.40 5.79 -11.14
C HIS A 77 -14.84 6.33 -11.21
N HIS A 78 -15.19 7.05 -12.28
CA HIS A 78 -16.55 7.52 -12.53
C HIS A 78 -17.52 6.40 -12.92
N ALA A 79 -17.02 5.31 -13.49
CA ALA A 79 -17.81 4.15 -13.86
C ALA A 79 -18.25 3.32 -12.65
N VAL A 80 -17.53 3.39 -11.52
CA VAL A 80 -17.92 2.67 -10.31
C VAL A 80 -19.09 3.35 -9.62
N LYS A 81 -20.20 2.62 -9.48
CA LYS A 81 -21.38 3.06 -8.73
C LYS A 81 -21.10 2.99 -7.24
N GLY A 82 -21.47 4.03 -6.51
CA GLY A 82 -21.26 4.07 -5.07
C GLY A 82 -21.94 5.24 -4.41
N TRP A 83 -21.71 5.35 -3.11
CA TRP A 83 -22.08 6.52 -2.34
C TRP A 83 -21.03 7.61 -2.54
N HIS A 84 -21.43 8.73 -3.17
CA HIS A 84 -20.56 9.90 -3.31
C HIS A 84 -20.54 10.69 -2.00
N ILE A 85 -19.40 10.67 -1.32
CA ILE A 85 -19.18 11.44 -0.08
C ILE A 85 -18.76 12.86 -0.43
N THR A 86 -17.88 13.00 -1.42
CA THR A 86 -17.46 14.28 -2.01
C THR A 86 -17.40 14.16 -3.53
N SER A 87 -17.10 15.26 -4.23
CA SER A 87 -16.87 15.25 -5.69
C SER A 87 -15.72 14.32 -6.13
N HIS A 88 -14.80 13.97 -5.23
CA HIS A 88 -13.61 13.17 -5.54
C HIS A 88 -13.54 11.85 -4.75
N VAL A 89 -14.48 11.60 -3.84
CA VAL A 89 -14.49 10.39 -3.01
C VAL A 89 -15.82 9.69 -3.19
N THR A 90 -15.78 8.59 -3.94
CA THR A 90 -16.88 7.64 -4.07
C THR A 90 -16.56 6.41 -3.23
N TRP A 91 -17.51 5.97 -2.42
CA TRP A 91 -17.46 4.67 -1.75
C TRP A 91 -18.23 3.65 -2.59
N PRO A 92 -17.53 2.74 -3.29
CA PRO A 92 -18.18 1.75 -4.14
C PRO A 92 -19.18 0.91 -3.35
N TRP A 93 -20.36 0.65 -3.91
CA TRP A 93 -21.35 -0.22 -3.26
C TRP A 93 -20.79 -1.61 -2.97
N ILE A 94 -19.96 -2.13 -3.87
CA ILE A 94 -19.26 -3.40 -3.71
C ILE A 94 -18.37 -3.43 -2.46
N ASN A 95 -17.69 -2.32 -2.14
CA ASN A 95 -16.85 -2.22 -0.95
C ASN A 95 -17.73 -2.19 0.31
N LEU A 96 -18.85 -1.47 0.29
CA LEU A 96 -19.80 -1.45 1.41
C LEU A 96 -20.41 -2.83 1.68
N ILE A 97 -20.76 -3.58 0.63
CA ILE A 97 -21.25 -4.96 0.76
C ILE A 97 -20.16 -5.84 1.35
N ARG A 98 -18.94 -5.78 0.80
CA ARG A 98 -17.78 -6.54 1.30
C ARG A 98 -17.56 -6.28 2.79
N ASP A 99 -17.52 -5.01 3.18
CA ASP A 99 -17.26 -4.61 4.57
C ASP A 99 -18.42 -5.02 5.48
N GLY A 100 -19.66 -4.89 5.02
CA GLY A 100 -20.85 -5.40 5.71
C GLY A 100 -20.81 -6.92 5.92
N VAL A 101 -20.35 -7.69 4.93
CA VAL A 101 -20.16 -9.14 5.04
C VAL A 101 -19.08 -9.47 6.07
N ILE A 102 -17.95 -8.74 6.07
CA ILE A 102 -16.87 -8.92 7.07
C ILE A 102 -17.41 -8.67 8.49
N VAL A 103 -18.14 -7.59 8.70
CA VAL A 103 -18.77 -7.27 9.99
C VAL A 103 -19.79 -8.32 10.40
N LEU A 104 -20.67 -8.74 9.48
CA LEU A 104 -21.66 -9.77 9.71
C LEU A 104 -21.00 -11.09 10.15
N MET A 105 -19.90 -11.47 9.50
CA MET A 105 -19.15 -12.67 9.89
C MET A 105 -18.50 -12.54 11.26
N GLY A 106 -17.99 -11.36 11.63
CA GLY A 106 -17.53 -11.10 12.98
C GLY A 106 -18.64 -11.29 14.01
N ILE A 107 -19.83 -10.72 13.74
CA ILE A 107 -21.02 -10.86 14.61
C ILE A 107 -21.47 -12.33 14.70
N LEU A 108 -21.54 -13.04 13.57
CA LEU A 108 -21.90 -14.45 13.54
C LEU A 108 -20.89 -15.30 14.28
N SER A 109 -19.59 -15.03 14.16
CA SER A 109 -18.56 -15.69 14.96
C SER A 109 -18.79 -15.48 16.46
N LEU A 110 -19.11 -14.26 16.88
CA LEU A 110 -19.37 -13.95 18.29
C LEU A 110 -20.68 -14.58 18.82
N ARG A 111 -21.68 -14.78 17.97
CA ARG A 111 -22.97 -15.38 18.36
C ARG A 111 -22.93 -16.91 18.33
N LEU A 112 -22.29 -17.51 17.33
CA LEU A 112 -22.29 -18.94 17.09
C LEU A 112 -21.20 -19.68 17.89
N THR A 113 -20.04 -19.06 18.13
CA THR A 113 -18.99 -19.68 18.95
C THR A 113 -19.40 -19.72 20.42
N SER A 114 -19.35 -20.89 21.05
CA SER A 114 -19.70 -21.02 22.47
C SER A 114 -18.83 -20.14 23.37
N ARG A 115 -19.39 -19.69 24.49
CA ARG A 115 -18.64 -18.90 25.47
C ARG A 115 -17.54 -19.71 26.15
N GLU A 116 -17.77 -21.01 26.33
CA GLU A 116 -16.79 -21.93 26.92
C GLU A 116 -15.54 -22.06 26.04
N LEU A 117 -15.70 -22.24 24.72
CA LEU A 117 -14.56 -22.28 23.81
C LEU A 117 -13.76 -20.97 23.83
N ARG A 118 -14.44 -19.83 23.93
CA ARG A 118 -13.76 -18.52 24.05
C ARG A 118 -12.97 -18.40 25.35
N ARG A 119 -13.54 -18.86 26.46
CA ARG A 119 -12.86 -18.90 27.75
C ARG A 119 -11.66 -19.85 27.73
N ASN A 120 -11.78 -21.01 27.10
CA ASN A 120 -10.69 -22.00 27.01
C ASN A 120 -9.57 -21.56 26.05
N ASN A 121 -9.80 -20.55 25.21
CA ASN A 121 -8.80 -19.93 24.34
C ASN A 121 -8.32 -18.57 24.88
N ASP A 122 -8.64 -18.24 26.14
CA ASP A 122 -8.29 -16.96 26.78
C ASP A 122 -8.64 -15.74 25.91
N PHE A 123 -9.76 -15.80 25.19
CA PHE A 123 -10.17 -14.73 24.29
C PHE A 123 -10.58 -13.50 25.10
N THR A 124 -9.89 -12.38 24.88
CA THR A 124 -10.27 -11.08 25.40
C THR A 124 -10.26 -10.01 24.31
N TRP A 125 -10.90 -8.87 24.59
CA TRP A 125 -10.92 -7.72 23.69
C TRP A 125 -9.71 -6.82 23.83
N PHE A 126 -8.87 -7.04 24.85
CA PHE A 126 -7.78 -6.14 25.20
C PHE A 126 -6.79 -5.95 24.04
N PRO A 127 -6.27 -7.02 23.39
CA PRO A 127 -5.36 -6.87 22.24
C PRO A 127 -5.98 -6.07 21.07
N ILE A 128 -7.26 -6.31 20.77
CA ILE A 128 -7.96 -5.64 19.66
C ILE A 128 -8.13 -4.15 19.95
N VAL A 129 -8.49 -3.79 21.19
CA VAL A 129 -8.67 -2.41 21.61
C VAL A 129 -7.33 -1.65 21.60
N GLU A 130 -6.24 -2.28 22.03
CA GLU A 130 -4.91 -1.66 21.96
C GLU A 130 -4.48 -1.40 20.52
N VAL A 131 -4.58 -2.40 19.63
CA VAL A 131 -4.26 -2.23 18.20
C VAL A 131 -5.10 -1.10 17.59
N ALA A 132 -6.41 -1.07 17.88
CA ALA A 132 -7.30 -0.02 17.36
C ALA A 132 -6.87 1.39 17.81
N LYS A 133 -6.51 1.58 19.07
CA LYS A 133 -6.05 2.88 19.60
C LYS A 133 -4.71 3.31 18.97
N LEU A 134 -3.77 2.38 18.86
CA LEU A 134 -2.45 2.65 18.28
C LEU A 134 -2.58 3.06 16.81
N PHE A 135 -3.31 2.27 16.03
CA PHE A 135 -3.49 2.52 14.59
C PHE A 135 -4.32 3.78 14.33
N ALA A 136 -5.39 4.03 15.10
CA ALA A 136 -6.14 5.29 14.98
C ALA A 136 -5.23 6.51 15.23
N SER A 137 -4.34 6.44 16.22
CA SER A 137 -3.40 7.53 16.52
C SER A 137 -2.39 7.73 15.38
N ILE A 138 -1.80 6.64 14.87
CA ILE A 138 -0.86 6.66 13.75
C ILE A 138 -1.51 7.23 12.48
N PHE A 139 -2.72 6.80 12.12
CA PHE A 139 -3.42 7.26 10.92
C PHE A 139 -3.84 8.74 11.00
N ILE A 140 -4.15 9.24 12.19
CA ILE A 140 -4.45 10.67 12.37
C ILE A 140 -3.17 11.51 12.21
N THR A 141 -2.05 11.06 12.78
CA THR A 141 -0.80 11.83 12.77
C THR A 141 -0.03 11.73 11.46
N ILE A 142 -0.26 10.71 10.64
CA ILE A 142 0.43 10.56 9.35
C ILE A 142 -0.07 11.52 8.27
N ILE A 143 -1.32 11.99 8.35
CA ILE A 143 -1.90 12.92 7.36
C ILE A 143 -1.03 14.18 7.17
N PRO A 144 -0.68 14.95 8.21
CA PRO A 144 0.19 16.11 8.06
C PRO A 144 1.60 15.73 7.60
N ALA A 145 2.14 14.59 8.05
CA ALA A 145 3.46 14.13 7.62
C ALA A 145 3.50 13.76 6.12
N ILE A 146 2.46 13.11 5.59
CA ILE A 146 2.31 12.87 4.14
C ILE A 146 2.20 14.20 3.39
N ALA A 147 1.48 15.19 3.92
CA ALA A 147 1.37 16.50 3.29
C ALA A 147 2.74 17.21 3.19
N ILE A 148 3.56 17.14 4.24
CA ILE A 148 4.93 17.68 4.24
C ILE A 148 5.82 16.93 3.25
N LEU A 149 5.73 15.60 3.19
CA LEU A 149 6.50 14.79 2.24
C LEU A 149 6.09 15.04 0.77
N LYS A 150 4.80 15.30 0.52
CA LYS A 150 4.29 15.68 -0.80
C LYS A 150 4.79 17.04 -1.28
N ALA A 151 5.25 17.92 -0.39
CA ALA A 151 5.92 19.15 -0.80
C ALA A 151 7.29 18.89 -1.45
N GLY A 152 7.81 17.66 -1.35
CA GLY A 152 8.97 17.22 -2.10
C GLY A 152 10.27 17.94 -1.69
N PRO A 153 11.16 18.24 -2.64
CA PRO A 153 12.44 18.90 -2.38
C PRO A 153 12.33 20.28 -1.73
N ASP A 154 11.17 20.95 -1.89
CA ASP A 154 10.89 22.27 -1.34
C ASP A 154 10.22 22.22 0.05
N GLY A 155 9.98 21.02 0.59
CA GLY A 155 9.35 20.80 1.89
C GLY A 155 10.33 20.57 3.05
N ASP A 156 9.81 20.60 4.28
CA ASP A 156 10.60 20.43 5.51
C ASP A 156 11.32 19.07 5.61
N LEU A 157 10.88 18.07 4.84
CA LEU A 157 11.49 16.73 4.77
C LEU A 157 12.37 16.52 3.53
N SER A 158 12.79 17.61 2.88
CA SER A 158 13.76 17.61 1.77
C SER A 158 14.99 16.72 2.02
N PRO A 159 15.61 16.65 3.21
CA PRO A 159 16.74 15.74 3.44
C PRO A 159 16.43 14.26 3.20
N VAL A 160 15.20 13.83 3.49
CA VAL A 160 14.75 12.44 3.25
C VAL A 160 14.54 12.20 1.76
N VAL A 161 13.98 13.19 1.06
CA VAL A 161 13.78 13.15 -0.40
C VAL A 161 15.12 13.13 -1.13
N MET A 162 16.05 14.00 -0.74
CA MET A 162 17.40 14.06 -1.31
C MET A 162 18.21 12.79 -1.03
N ALA A 163 17.99 12.12 0.11
CA ALA A 163 18.68 10.87 0.42
C ALA A 163 18.29 9.69 -0.51
N VAL A 164 17.11 9.76 -1.15
CA VAL A 164 16.65 8.74 -2.10
C VAL A 164 16.81 9.13 -3.57
N THR A 165 17.39 10.29 -3.85
CA THR A 165 17.56 10.83 -5.21
C THR A 165 19.05 11.06 -5.50
N SER A 166 19.52 10.60 -6.66
CA SER A 166 20.92 10.81 -7.10
C SER A 166 21.16 12.26 -7.54
N ASP A 167 22.43 12.63 -7.69
CA ASP A 167 22.84 13.93 -8.27
C ASP A 167 22.28 14.16 -9.69
N SER A 168 21.95 13.07 -10.40
CA SER A 168 21.32 13.10 -11.73
C SER A 168 19.77 13.14 -11.68
N GLY A 169 19.18 13.23 -10.49
CA GLY A 169 17.73 13.27 -10.29
C GLY A 169 17.03 11.91 -10.37
N GLN A 170 17.78 10.81 -10.45
CA GLN A 170 17.23 9.45 -10.56
C GLN A 170 17.00 8.81 -9.19
N PRO A 171 15.99 7.94 -9.03
CA PRO A 171 15.75 7.25 -7.77
C PRO A 171 16.86 6.26 -7.43
N ILE A 172 17.30 6.24 -6.17
CA ILE A 172 18.29 5.29 -5.66
C ILE A 172 17.55 4.13 -4.99
N ASN A 173 17.34 3.04 -5.73
CA ASN A 173 16.52 1.89 -5.27
C ASN A 173 16.97 1.33 -3.91
N THR A 174 18.28 1.22 -3.67
CA THR A 174 18.80 0.77 -2.37
C THR A 174 18.38 1.69 -1.23
N MET A 175 18.42 3.01 -1.44
CA MET A 175 17.98 3.98 -0.42
C MET A 175 16.47 3.94 -0.25
N TYR A 176 15.70 3.78 -1.33
CA TYR A 176 14.27 3.55 -1.23
C TYR A 176 13.95 2.30 -0.41
N PHE A 177 14.62 1.16 -0.63
CA PHE A 177 14.40 -0.06 0.14
C PHE A 177 14.68 0.16 1.64
N TRP A 178 15.83 0.72 1.99
CA TRP A 178 16.24 0.92 3.38
C TRP A 178 15.46 2.03 4.09
N LEU A 179 15.29 3.20 3.48
CA LEU A 179 14.57 4.31 4.13
C LEU A 179 13.07 4.03 4.25
N THR A 180 12.46 3.40 3.23
CA THR A 180 11.08 2.89 3.35
C THR A 180 11.00 1.88 4.48
N GLY A 181 11.91 0.91 4.52
CA GLY A 181 11.84 -0.15 5.52
C GLY A 181 12.14 0.31 6.95
N ILE A 182 13.07 1.24 7.14
CA ILE A 182 13.33 1.86 8.44
C ILE A 182 12.08 2.58 8.93
N LEU A 183 11.42 3.39 8.09
CA LEU A 183 10.19 4.06 8.50
C LEU A 183 9.06 3.05 8.80
N SER A 184 8.93 2.01 7.97
CA SER A 184 7.91 0.97 8.11
C SER A 184 8.06 0.20 9.42
N SER A 185 9.30 0.04 9.89
CA SER A 185 9.61 -0.58 11.17
C SER A 185 8.90 0.12 12.35
N PHE A 186 8.44 1.37 12.22
CA PHE A 186 7.83 2.15 13.30
C PHE A 186 6.45 2.74 13.00
N LEU A 187 6.00 2.71 11.73
CA LEU A 187 4.82 3.47 11.30
C LEU A 187 3.67 2.60 10.75
N ASP A 188 3.91 1.35 10.37
CA ASP A 188 3.06 0.48 9.53
C ASP A 188 3.36 0.57 8.03
N ASN A 189 3.15 -0.56 7.35
CA ASN A 189 3.48 -0.75 5.95
C ASN A 189 2.65 0.15 5.02
N ALA A 190 1.35 0.30 5.26
CA ALA A 190 0.45 1.03 4.35
C ALA A 190 0.75 2.55 4.28
N PRO A 191 0.80 3.28 5.41
CA PRO A 191 1.21 4.69 5.40
C PRO A 191 2.63 4.88 4.85
N THR A 192 3.55 3.98 5.20
CA THR A 192 4.94 4.06 4.74
C THR A 192 5.07 3.89 3.24
N TYR A 193 4.36 2.91 2.66
CA TYR A 193 4.29 2.71 1.22
C TYR A 193 3.78 3.98 0.53
N LEU A 194 2.68 4.57 1.02
CA LEU A 194 2.12 5.78 0.43
C LEU A 194 3.09 6.96 0.49
N VAL A 195 3.82 7.12 1.59
CA VAL A 195 4.86 8.15 1.72
C VAL A 195 5.88 8.01 0.60
N PHE A 196 6.55 6.86 0.49
CA PHE A 196 7.65 6.70 -0.47
C PHE A 196 7.19 6.53 -1.91
N PHE A 197 5.97 6.06 -2.14
CA PHE A 197 5.34 6.10 -3.46
C PHE A 197 5.18 7.55 -3.96
N ASN A 198 4.75 8.47 -3.09
CA ASN A 198 4.65 9.89 -3.44
C ASN A 198 6.04 10.54 -3.56
N THR A 199 7.00 10.17 -2.71
CA THR A 199 8.39 10.65 -2.82
C THR A 199 9.03 10.23 -4.15
N ALA A 200 8.72 9.03 -4.65
CA ALA A 200 9.16 8.54 -5.96
C ALA A 200 8.40 9.15 -7.15
N GLY A 201 7.65 10.24 -6.92
CA GLY A 201 6.93 10.99 -7.95
C GLY A 201 5.42 10.73 -8.02
N GLY A 202 4.89 9.78 -7.23
CA GLY A 202 3.45 9.56 -7.07
C GLY A 202 2.69 9.13 -8.33
N ASN A 203 3.41 8.87 -9.42
CA ASN A 203 2.83 8.48 -10.70
C ASN A 203 2.82 6.95 -10.82
N ALA A 204 1.63 6.35 -10.70
CA ALA A 204 1.48 4.90 -10.76
C ALA A 204 1.98 4.30 -12.07
N ALA A 205 1.79 4.97 -13.21
CA ALA A 205 2.23 4.45 -14.51
C ALA A 205 3.76 4.42 -14.62
N THR A 206 4.43 5.47 -14.16
CA THR A 206 5.90 5.53 -14.10
C THR A 206 6.44 4.48 -13.13
N LEU A 207 5.83 4.34 -11.96
CA LEU A 207 6.28 3.39 -10.94
C LEU A 207 5.99 1.93 -11.29
N MET A 208 4.95 1.65 -12.09
CA MET A 208 4.66 0.28 -12.55
C MET A 208 5.33 -0.09 -13.87
N GLY A 209 6.11 0.80 -14.48
CA GLY A 209 6.86 0.50 -15.70
C GLY A 209 8.33 0.85 -15.55
N PRO A 210 8.74 2.05 -15.97
CA PRO A 210 10.15 2.44 -16.06
C PRO A 210 10.86 2.53 -14.71
N GLN A 211 10.13 2.80 -13.65
CA GLN A 211 10.62 2.81 -12.27
C GLN A 211 10.07 1.62 -11.47
N GLU A 212 9.77 0.50 -12.14
CA GLU A 212 9.30 -0.74 -11.48
C GLU A 212 10.23 -1.21 -10.37
N ASN A 213 11.55 -1.06 -10.54
CA ASN A 213 12.52 -1.43 -9.51
C ASN A 213 12.47 -0.50 -8.29
N THR A 214 12.13 0.77 -8.49
CA THR A 214 11.90 1.72 -7.38
C THR A 214 10.61 1.36 -6.65
N LEU A 215 9.54 1.05 -7.38
CA LEU A 215 8.28 0.58 -6.78
C LEU A 215 8.47 -0.74 -6.02
N LEU A 216 9.27 -1.66 -6.57
CA LEU A 216 9.63 -2.91 -5.92
C LEU A 216 10.41 -2.64 -4.63
N ALA A 217 11.38 -1.73 -4.65
CA ALA A 217 12.14 -1.34 -3.46
C ALA A 217 11.25 -0.75 -2.37
N VAL A 218 10.33 0.15 -2.73
CA VAL A 218 9.32 0.72 -1.81
C VAL A 218 8.42 -0.39 -1.25
N SER A 219 7.88 -1.25 -2.11
CA SER A 219 6.98 -2.33 -1.71
C SER A 219 7.66 -3.33 -0.77
N ALA A 220 8.86 -3.79 -1.14
CA ALA A 220 9.64 -4.75 -0.37
C ALA A 220 10.12 -4.13 0.96
N GLY A 221 10.60 -2.89 0.94
CA GLY A 221 11.01 -2.18 2.15
C GLY A 221 9.85 -2.03 3.13
N ALA A 222 8.70 -1.54 2.64
CA ALA A 222 7.50 -1.38 3.44
C ALA A 222 7.07 -2.72 4.06
N VAL A 223 6.95 -3.79 3.28
CA VAL A 223 6.41 -5.06 3.77
C VAL A 223 7.40 -5.83 4.65
N PHE A 224 8.64 -6.01 4.20
CA PHE A 224 9.59 -6.89 4.87
C PHE A 224 10.12 -6.30 6.18
N MET A 225 10.43 -5.00 6.21
CA MET A 225 11.02 -4.38 7.40
C MET A 225 9.99 -3.98 8.46
N GLY A 226 8.68 -4.01 8.15
CA GLY A 226 7.62 -3.89 9.17
C GLY A 226 7.72 -4.94 10.28
N ALA A 227 8.40 -6.06 10.02
CA ALA A 227 8.70 -7.10 11.01
C ALA A 227 9.77 -6.70 12.04
N ASN A 228 10.50 -5.61 11.86
CA ASN A 228 11.61 -5.25 12.75
C ASN A 228 11.18 -4.90 14.17
N THR A 229 9.94 -4.44 14.36
CA THR A 229 9.42 -4.07 15.68
C THR A 229 7.98 -4.58 15.89
N TYR A 230 7.50 -4.46 17.13
CA TYR A 230 6.10 -4.77 17.44
C TYR A 230 5.11 -3.79 16.80
N ILE A 231 5.53 -2.57 16.47
CA ILE A 231 4.62 -1.53 15.96
C ILE A 231 4.52 -1.59 14.42
N GLY A 232 5.60 -1.99 13.74
CA GLY A 232 5.70 -1.92 12.28
C GLY A 232 4.65 -2.74 11.52
N ASN A 233 3.92 -3.64 12.18
CA ASN A 233 2.77 -4.32 11.60
C ASN A 233 1.75 -4.72 12.69
N ALA A 234 0.45 -4.55 12.42
CA ALA A 234 -0.63 -4.83 13.38
C ALA A 234 -0.59 -6.26 13.99
N PRO A 235 -0.34 -7.33 13.22
CA PRO A 235 -0.22 -8.69 13.76
C PRO A 235 0.95 -8.86 14.74
N ASN A 236 2.06 -8.13 14.59
CA ASN A 236 3.20 -8.25 15.51
C ASN A 236 2.82 -7.78 16.91
N PHE A 237 2.15 -6.63 16.98
CA PHE A 237 1.63 -6.09 18.22
C PHE A 237 0.58 -7.03 18.82
N MET A 238 -0.34 -7.54 18.00
CA MET A 238 -1.39 -8.45 18.45
C MET A 238 -0.82 -9.75 19.05
N VAL A 239 0.15 -10.38 18.39
CA VAL A 239 0.82 -11.58 18.89
C VAL A 239 1.54 -11.29 20.21
N ARG A 240 2.21 -10.14 20.34
CA ARG A 240 2.83 -9.73 21.59
C ARG A 240 1.80 -9.57 22.71
N SER A 241 0.72 -8.82 22.51
CA SER A 241 -0.28 -8.58 23.57
C SER A 241 -0.96 -9.90 24.00
N ILE A 242 -1.25 -10.81 23.06
CA ILE A 242 -1.79 -12.14 23.39
C ILE A 242 -0.79 -12.96 24.22
N ALA A 243 0.48 -12.98 23.85
CA ALA A 243 1.50 -13.71 24.58
C ALA A 243 1.71 -13.15 26.00
N GLU A 244 1.73 -11.83 26.17
CA GLU A 244 1.84 -11.17 27.48
C GLU A 244 0.62 -11.48 28.36
N GLU A 245 -0.59 -11.49 27.80
CA GLU A 245 -1.83 -11.84 28.50
C GLU A 245 -1.85 -13.32 28.95
N ALA A 246 -1.26 -14.22 28.14
CA ALA A 246 -1.05 -15.63 28.50
C ALA A 246 0.10 -15.85 29.52
N GLY A 247 0.70 -14.78 30.05
CA GLY A 247 1.78 -14.86 31.04
C GLY A 247 3.15 -15.17 30.45
N ILE A 248 3.30 -15.14 29.12
CA ILE A 248 4.59 -15.33 28.44
C ILE A 248 5.33 -13.99 28.47
N LYS A 249 6.52 -13.98 29.07
CA LYS A 249 7.36 -12.79 29.13
C LYS A 249 7.92 -12.47 27.74
N MET A 250 7.33 -11.48 27.09
CA MET A 250 7.81 -10.98 25.80
C MET A 250 9.04 -10.06 25.98
N PRO A 251 9.95 -10.02 25.00
CA PRO A 251 11.00 -9.01 24.95
C PRO A 251 10.42 -7.59 25.00
N SER A 252 11.15 -6.65 25.61
CA SER A 252 10.81 -5.23 25.49
C SER A 252 10.94 -4.78 24.01
N PHE A 253 10.36 -3.64 23.66
CA PHE A 253 10.44 -3.10 22.30
C PHE A 253 11.87 -3.08 21.72
N PHE A 254 12.80 -2.44 22.43
CA PHE A 254 14.22 -2.44 22.03
C PHE A 254 14.89 -3.80 22.24
N GLY A 255 14.42 -4.61 23.19
CA GLY A 255 14.90 -5.97 23.38
C GLY A 255 14.62 -6.87 22.17
N TYR A 256 13.44 -6.75 21.57
CA TYR A 256 13.07 -7.45 20.33
C TYR A 256 13.95 -6.98 19.18
N LEU A 257 14.02 -5.67 18.96
CA LEU A 257 14.81 -5.06 17.88
C LEU A 257 16.29 -5.48 17.96
N LEU A 258 16.94 -5.29 19.12
CA LEU A 258 18.39 -5.48 19.25
C LEU A 258 18.81 -6.95 19.30
N LYS A 259 18.00 -7.82 19.90
CA LYS A 259 18.37 -9.24 20.11
C LYS A 259 17.85 -10.18 19.02
N TRP A 260 16.84 -9.78 18.27
CA TRP A 260 16.18 -10.65 17.29
C TRP A 260 16.20 -10.02 15.90
N SER A 261 15.58 -8.85 15.74
CA SER A 261 15.43 -8.23 14.41
C SER A 261 16.79 -7.87 13.79
N LEU A 262 17.67 -7.19 14.54
CA LEU A 262 19.00 -6.84 14.04
C LEU A 262 19.85 -8.05 13.64
N PRO A 263 20.10 -9.06 14.51
CA PRO A 263 20.99 -10.16 14.16
C PRO A 263 20.40 -11.14 13.12
N ILE A 264 19.08 -11.18 12.94
CA ILE A 264 18.44 -12.13 12.01
C ILE A 264 18.00 -11.44 10.73
N LEU A 265 17.21 -10.37 10.82
CA LEU A 265 16.57 -9.75 9.67
C LEU A 265 17.51 -8.83 8.89
N ILE A 266 18.40 -8.08 9.56
CA ILE A 266 19.32 -7.17 8.86
C ILE A 266 20.28 -7.92 7.91
N PRO A 267 20.91 -9.05 8.29
CA PRO A 267 21.69 -9.85 7.34
C PRO A 267 20.87 -10.30 6.12
N ILE A 268 19.61 -10.71 6.34
CA ILE A 268 18.70 -11.11 5.26
C ILE A 268 18.41 -9.90 4.35
N PHE A 269 18.15 -8.72 4.92
CA PHE A 269 17.90 -7.50 4.14
C PHE A 269 19.13 -7.02 3.38
N LEU A 270 20.34 -7.21 3.91
CA LEU A 270 21.57 -6.96 3.17
C LEU A 270 21.71 -7.91 1.97
N ILE A 271 21.38 -9.19 2.13
CA ILE A 271 21.35 -10.16 1.03
C ILE A 271 20.28 -9.77 -0.01
N VAL A 272 19.07 -9.41 0.42
CA VAL A 272 18.01 -8.92 -0.46
C VAL A 272 18.47 -7.66 -1.21
N THR A 273 19.14 -6.74 -0.52
CA THR A 273 19.70 -5.54 -1.14
C THR A 273 20.67 -5.89 -2.25
N TRP A 274 21.60 -6.81 -1.97
CA TRP A 274 22.60 -7.24 -2.94
C TRP A 274 22.01 -7.99 -4.13
N LEU A 275 20.96 -8.79 -3.93
CA LEU A 275 20.35 -9.60 -5.00
C LEU A 275 19.40 -8.82 -5.91
N PHE A 276 18.71 -7.80 -5.39
CA PHE A 276 17.59 -7.16 -6.10
C PHE A 276 17.77 -5.66 -6.35
N PHE A 277 18.67 -4.97 -5.63
CA PHE A 277 18.79 -3.51 -5.68
C PHE A 277 20.20 -3.00 -5.97
N MET A 278 21.18 -3.90 -6.13
CA MET A 278 22.57 -3.60 -6.49
C MET A 278 22.99 -4.29 -7.79
#